data_AF-A0A1G3A7C1-F1
#
_entry.id   AF-A0A1G3A7C1-F1
#
_cell.length_a   1.000
_cell.length_b   1.000
_cell.length_c   1.000
_cell.angle_alpha   90.00
_cell.angle_beta   90.00
_cell.angle_gamma   90.00
#
_symmetry.space_group_name_H-M   'P 1'
#
loop_
_entity.id
_entity.type
_entity.pdbx_description
1 polymer ?
#
loop_
_entity_poly.entity_id
_entity_poly.type
_entity_poly.pdbx_seq_one_letter_code
_entity_poly.pdbx_strand_id
1 'polypeptide(L)' 'MLTEREVTRTWQRLLCGPEVSEECMSRAEALLEKLRPESPLRHRLSTELAEIRQLCEQRSGTAR' A
#
# COMPACT_ATOMS: atom_id res chain seq x y z
N MET A 1 8.99 12.02 -12.51
CA MET A 1 8.35 11.95 -11.18
C MET A 1 6.90 11.56 -11.38
N LEU A 2 6.38 10.57 -10.65
CA LEU A 2 4.96 10.21 -10.68
C LEU A 2 4.15 11.30 -9.98
N THR A 3 2.99 11.62 -10.52
CA THR A 3 2.04 12.52 -9.86
C THR A 3 1.27 11.80 -8.75
N GLU A 4 0.78 12.55 -7.77
CA GLU A 4 -0.08 12.04 -6.69
C GLU A 4 -1.30 11.28 -7.22
N ARG A 5 -1.83 11.70 -8.38
CA ARG A 5 -2.94 11.05 -9.08
C ARG A 5 -2.56 9.68 -9.62
N GLU A 6 -1.39 9.54 -10.22
CA GLU A 6 -0.91 8.25 -10.73
C GLU A 6 -0.60 7.27 -9.60
N VAL A 7 -0.04 7.77 -8.51
CA VAL A 7 0.21 6.97 -7.30
C VAL A 7 -1.10 6.48 -6.70
N THR A 8 -2.10 7.35 -6.52
CA THR A 8 -3.41 6.95 -6.01
C THR A 8 -4.09 5.89 -6.88
N ARG A 9 -4.00 6.04 -8.21
CA ARG A 9 -4.58 5.08 -9.16
C ARG A 9 -3.90 3.71 -9.10
N THR A 10 -2.57 3.71 -8.96
CA THR A 10 -1.77 2.48 -8.87
C THR A 10 -1.99 1.81 -7.52
N TRP A 11 -2.07 2.59 -6.45
CA TRP A 11 -2.40 2.15 -5.10
C TRP A 11 -3.73 1.39 -5.05
N GLN A 12 -4.80 2.01 -5.57
CA GLN A 12 -6.12 1.38 -5.65
C GLN A 12 -6.07 0.08 -6.46
N ARG A 13 -5.31 0.03 -7.56
CA ARG A 13 -5.16 -1.21 -8.33
C ARG A 13 -4.43 -2.32 -7.58
N LEU A 14 -3.46 -1.99 -6.74
CA LEU A 14 -2.67 -2.97 -5.98
C LEU A 14 -3.40 -3.48 -4.73
N LEU A 15 -4.07 -2.59 -4.00
CA LEU A 15 -4.62 -2.89 -2.67
C LEU A 15 -6.15 -2.96 -2.61
N CYS A 16 -6.87 -2.52 -3.65
CA CYS A 16 -8.33 -2.66 -3.73
C CYS A 16 -8.76 -3.95 -4.46
N GLY A 17 -7.81 -4.86 -4.74
CA GLY A 17 -8.08 -6.18 -5.30
C GLY A 17 -8.62 -7.16 -4.25
N PRO A 18 -9.24 -8.28 -4.67
CA PRO A 18 -9.76 -9.31 -3.77
C PRO A 18 -8.66 -10.06 -2.99
N GLU A 19 -7.43 -10.07 -3.50
CA GLU A 19 -6.27 -10.69 -2.87
C GLU A 19 -5.12 -9.69 -2.79
N VAL A 20 -4.84 -9.23 -1.58
CA VAL A 20 -3.65 -8.43 -1.27
C VAL A 20 -2.55 -9.39 -0.83
N SER A 21 -1.61 -9.68 -1.73
CA SER A 21 -0.43 -10.50 -1.44
C SER A 21 0.74 -9.65 -0.94
N GLU A 22 1.78 -10.30 -0.40
CA GLU A 22 3.05 -9.63 -0.07
C GLU A 22 3.65 -8.90 -1.28
N GLU A 23 3.47 -9.43 -2.50
CA GLU A 23 3.93 -8.76 -3.72
C GLU A 23 3.20 -7.43 -3.94
N CYS A 24 1.88 -7.37 -3.70
CA CYS A 24 1.12 -6.12 -3.75
C CYS A 24 1.63 -5.09 -2.74
N MET A 25 1.99 -5.53 -1.53
CA MET A 25 2.55 -4.67 -0.49
C MET A 25 3.95 -4.15 -0.88
N SER A 26 4.83 -5.02 -1.36
CA SER A 26 6.18 -4.63 -1.81
C SER A 26 6.12 -3.61 -2.96
N ARG A 27 5.18 -3.81 -3.91
CA ARG A 27 4.94 -2.85 -5.00
C ARG A 27 4.35 -1.53 -4.50
N ALA A 28 3.53 -1.57 -3.45
CA ALA A 28 3.01 -0.38 -2.80
C ALA A 28 4.12 0.41 -2.09
N GLU A 29 5.05 -0.24 -1.37
CA GLU A 29 6.23 0.41 -0.78
C GLU A 29 7.09 1.09 -1.85
N ALA A 30 7.42 0.38 -2.92
CA ALA A 30 8.20 0.91 -4.04
C ALA A 30 7.50 2.10 -4.74
N LEU A 31 6.18 2.18 -4.68
CA LEU A 31 5.41 3.31 -5.19
C LEU A 31 5.53 4.54 -4.29
N LEU A 32 5.57 4.34 -2.96
CA LEU A 32 5.76 5.41 -1.98
C LEU A 32 7.19 5.99 -2.02
N GLU A 33 8.19 5.16 -2.30
CA GLU A 33 9.56 5.63 -2.49
C GLU A 33 9.71 6.60 -3.67
N LYS A 34 8.84 6.48 -4.68
CA LYS A 34 8.80 7.41 -5.83
C LYS A 34 8.13 8.74 -5.51
N LEU A 35 7.39 8.84 -4.39
CA LEU A 35 6.84 10.09 -3.89
C LEU A 35 7.88 10.89 -3.12
N ARG A 36 7.79 12.22 -3.20
CA ARG A 36 8.61 13.10 -2.38
C ARG A 36 8.35 12.83 -0.89
N PRO A 37 9.39 12.81 -0.04
CA PRO A 37 9.25 12.56 1.39
C PRO A 37 8.33 13.58 2.08
N GLU A 38 8.29 14.82 1.59
CA GLU A 38 7.43 15.90 2.11
C GLU A 38 5.97 15.81 1.64
N SER A 39 5.62 14.83 0.79
CA SER A 39 4.24 14.70 0.31
C SER A 39 3.33 14.18 1.43
N PRO A 40 2.22 14.87 1.75
CA PRO A 40 1.25 14.39 2.75
C PRO A 40 0.60 13.07 2.30
N LEU A 41 0.49 12.84 0.98
CA LEU A 41 -0.02 11.59 0.42
C LEU A 41 0.88 10.40 0.79
N ARG A 42 2.20 10.59 0.79
CA ARG A 42 3.15 9.53 1.16
C ARG A 42 2.91 9.06 2.59
N HIS A 43 2.76 9.99 3.54
CA HIS A 43 2.48 9.66 4.93
C HIS A 43 1.18 8.91 5.08
N ARG A 44 0.10 9.41 4.45
CA ARG A 44 -1.21 8.78 4.51
C ARG A 44 -1.18 7.33 4.00
N LEU A 45 -0.63 7.13 2.79
CA LEU A 45 -0.55 5.80 2.18
C LEU A 45 0.40 4.87 2.95
N SER A 46 1.49 5.39 3.54
CA SER A 46 2.37 4.60 4.40
C SER A 46 1.65 4.07 5.64
N THR A 47 0.76 4.87 6.25
CA THR A 47 -0.08 4.42 7.36
C THR A 47 -1.07 3.36 6.90
N GLU A 48 -1.78 3.60 5.80
CA GLU A 48 -2.73 2.62 5.23
C GLU A 48 -2.03 1.29 4.93
N LEU A 49 -0.78 1.30 4.44
CA LEU A 49 -0.02 0.08 4.19
C LEU A 49 0.22 -0.74 5.45
N ALA A 50 0.61 -0.07 6.54
CA ALA A 50 0.90 -0.72 7.81
C ALA A 50 -0.36 -1.39 8.37
N GLU A 51 -1.51 -0.72 8.27
CA GLU A 51 -2.81 -1.27 8.66
C GLU A 51 -3.17 -2.50 7.81
N ILE A 52 -3.02 -2.41 6.48
CA ILE A 52 -3.30 -3.51 5.56
C ILE A 52 -2.39 -4.71 5.85
N ARG A 53 -1.10 -4.49 6.12
CA ARG A 53 -0.14 -5.55 6.49
C ARG A 53 -0.58 -6.25 7.77
N GLN A 54 -0.91 -5.47 8.81
CA GLN A 54 -1.40 -6.00 10.07
C GLN A 54 -2.72 -6.78 9.89
N LEU A 55 -3.64 -6.31 9.04
CA LEU A 55 -4.89 -7.02 8.73
C LEU A 55 -4.64 -8.32 7.96
N CYS A 56 -3.66 -8.33 7.05
CA CYS A 56 -3.31 -9.51 6.28
C CYS A 56 -2.63 -10.57 7.16
N GLU A 57 -1.74 -10.15 8.06
CA GLU A 57 -1.12 -11.01 9.09
C GLU A 57 -2.16 -11.57 10.06
N GLN A 58 -3.17 -10.78 10.44
CA GLN A 58 -4.28 -11.25 11.27
C GLN A 58 -5.19 -12.23 10.50
N ARG A 59 -5.50 -11.95 9.22
CA ARG A 59 -6.31 -12.83 8.37
C ARG A 59 -5.64 -14.16 8.07
N SER A 60 -4.30 -14.19 7.92
CA SER A 60 -3.55 -15.44 7.79
C SER A 60 -3.41 -16.18 9.12
N GLY A 61 -3.62 -15.50 10.25
CA GLY A 61 -3.60 -16.06 11.60
C GLY A 61 -4.91 -16.71 12.09
N THR A 62 -6.08 -16.42 11.48
CA THR A 62 -7.39 -16.97 11.92
C THR A 62 -7.72 -18.35 11.33
N ALA A 63 -6.73 -19.22 11.24
CA ALA A 63 -6.92 -20.65 11.00
C ALA A 63 -6.07 -21.43 12.02
N ARG A 64 -6.43 -21.33 13.29
CA ARG A 64 -6.00 -22.28 14.33
C ARG A 64 -7.05 -22.37 15.42
#